data_AF-A0A6I5N5R3-F1
#
_entry.id   AF-A0A6I5N5R3-F1
#
_cell.length_a   1.000
_cell.length_b   1.000
_cell.length_c   1.000
_cell.angle_alpha   90.00
_cell.angle_beta   90.00
_cell.angle_gamma   90.00
#
_symmetry.space_group_name_H-M   'P 1'
#
loop_
_entity.id
_entity.type
_entity.pdbx_description
1 polymer ?
#
loop_
_entity_poly.entity_id
_entity_poly.type
_entity_poly.pdbx_seq_one_letter_code
_entity_poly.pdbx_strand_id
1 'polypeptide(L)'
;MELLPEVSQKQTLVVGASQGIGLGFVQQLLEMPNIAQVFATYRSPERAAALLELANQAERLHCLPMDLTDEAQIATGLAQIQSAAN
;
A
#
# COMPACT_ATOMS: atom_id res chain seq x y z
N MET A 1 5.89 -21.49 -6.24
CA MET A 1 5.06 -21.44 -5.02
C MET A 1 4.18 -20.22 -5.17
N GLU A 2 2.88 -20.39 -5.45
CA GLU A 2 1.96 -19.27 -5.47
C GLU A 2 1.53 -18.94 -4.05
N LEU A 3 1.81 -17.71 -3.63
CA LEU A 3 1.49 -17.23 -2.28
C LEU A 3 -0.01 -16.96 -2.09
N LEU A 4 -0.79 -16.84 -3.17
CA LEU A 4 -2.17 -16.35 -3.15
C LEU A 4 -3.01 -17.04 -4.24
N PRO A 5 -4.27 -17.43 -3.97
CA PRO A 5 -5.16 -18.09 -4.93
C PRO A 5 -5.37 -17.27 -6.22
N GLU A 6 -5.68 -17.93 -7.33
CA GLU A 6 -6.00 -17.26 -8.61
C GLU A 6 -7.31 -16.47 -8.49
N VAL A 7 -7.16 -15.18 -8.24
CA VAL A 7 -8.21 -14.16 -8.32
C VAL A 7 -7.73 -13.14 -9.34
N SER A 8 -8.52 -12.85 -10.36
CA SER A 8 -8.19 -11.76 -11.29
C SER A 8 -8.39 -10.43 -10.56
N GLN A 9 -7.40 -9.53 -10.65
CA GLN A 9 -7.43 -8.17 -10.07
C GLN A 9 -7.44 -8.12 -8.52
N LYS A 10 -6.33 -8.53 -7.90
CA LYS A 10 -6.13 -8.46 -6.44
C LYS A 10 -5.82 -7.03 -5.99
N GLN A 11 -6.36 -6.63 -4.85
CA GLN A 11 -5.95 -5.42 -4.14
C GLN A 11 -5.03 -5.82 -2.99
N THR A 12 -4.00 -5.03 -2.74
CA THR A 12 -3.00 -5.35 -1.71
C THR A 12 -2.83 -4.19 -0.75
N LEU A 13 -2.60 -4.51 0.52
CA LEU A 13 -2.26 -3.55 1.56
C LEU A 13 -0.90 -3.92 2.14
N VAL A 14 0.05 -2.99 2.09
CA VAL A 14 1.37 -3.11 2.71
C VAL A 14 1.46 -2.16 3.89
N VAL A 15 1.56 -2.73 5.09
CA VAL A 15 1.73 -1.96 6.33
C VAL A 15 3.22 -1.81 6.64
N GLY A 16 3.67 -0.59 6.95
CA GLY A 16 5.10 -0.31 7.16
C GLY A 16 5.89 -0.15 5.85
N ALA A 17 5.26 0.45 4.84
CA ALA A 17 5.79 0.53 3.48
C ALA A 17 6.79 1.69 3.25
N SER A 18 7.04 2.52 4.26
CA SER A 18 7.84 3.74 4.11
C SER A 18 9.25 3.51 3.57
N GLN A 19 9.87 2.37 3.89
CA GLN A 19 11.25 2.05 3.54
C GLN A 19 11.53 0.53 3.67
N GLY A 20 12.73 0.10 3.27
CA GLY A 20 13.22 -1.26 3.50
C GLY A 20 12.34 -2.32 2.84
N ILE A 21 12.04 -3.40 3.58
CA ILE A 21 11.30 -4.56 3.06
C ILE A 21 9.89 -4.17 2.61
N GLY A 22 9.19 -3.30 3.35
CA GLY A 22 7.86 -2.85 2.98
C GLY A 22 7.85 -2.10 1.63
N LEU A 23 8.81 -1.21 1.41
CA LEU A 23 8.97 -0.53 0.12
C LEU A 23 9.32 -1.51 -1.00
N GLY A 24 10.18 -2.49 -0.73
CA GLY A 24 10.51 -3.55 -1.68
C GLY A 24 9.28 -4.37 -2.10
N PHE A 25 8.39 -4.69 -1.15
CA PHE A 25 7.12 -5.32 -1.48
C PHE A 25 6.24 -4.44 -2.37
N VAL A 26 6.11 -3.15 -2.07
CA VAL A 26 5.35 -2.22 -2.92
C VAL A 26 5.87 -2.23 -4.36
N GLN A 27 7.20 -2.12 -4.54
CA GLN A 27 7.82 -2.14 -5.86
C GLN A 27 7.50 -3.44 -6.61
N GLN A 28 7.70 -4.59 -5.97
CA GLN A 28 7.45 -5.89 -6.58
C GLN A 28 5.96 -6.14 -6.87
N LEU A 29 5.06 -5.71 -5.99
CA LEU A 29 3.61 -5.83 -6.21
C LEU A 29 3.13 -4.96 -7.36
N LEU A 30 3.72 -3.78 -7.56
CA LEU A 30 3.41 -2.92 -8.70
C LEU A 30 3.85 -3.54 -10.04
N GLU A 31 4.88 -4.39 -10.06
CA GLU A 31 5.31 -5.09 -11.27
C GLU A 31 4.37 -6.25 -11.66
N MET A 32 3.51 -6.70 -10.73
CA MET A 32 2.63 -7.85 -10.94
C MET A 32 1.34 -7.46 -11.68
N PRO A 33 1.04 -8.09 -12.84
CA PRO A 33 -0.11 -7.72 -13.67
C PRO A 33 -1.46 -8.14 -13.07
N ASN A 34 -1.47 -9.07 -12.11
CA ASN A 34 -2.67 -9.50 -11.40
C ASN A 34 -3.00 -8.62 -10.18
N ILE A 35 -2.18 -7.60 -9.88
CA ILE A 35 -2.43 -6.63 -8.81
C ILE A 35 -3.09 -5.37 -9.40
N ALA A 36 -4.33 -5.13 -9.01
CA ALA A 36 -5.11 -3.99 -9.45
C ALA A 36 -4.69 -2.69 -8.76
N GLN A 37 -4.51 -2.76 -7.43
CA GLN A 37 -4.18 -1.61 -6.58
C GLN A 37 -3.22 -2.04 -5.46
N VAL A 38 -2.31 -1.15 -5.10
CA VAL A 38 -1.41 -1.27 -3.96
C VAL A 38 -1.68 -0.12 -3.00
N PHE A 39 -2.18 -0.43 -1.82
CA PHE A 39 -2.30 0.50 -0.70
C PHE A 39 -1.07 0.34 0.18
N ALA A 40 -0.40 1.44 0.50
CA ALA A 40 0.85 1.44 1.24
C ALA A 40 0.76 2.40 2.42
N THR A 41 0.99 1.92 3.64
CA THR A 41 0.92 2.78 4.83
C THR A 41 2.28 3.32 5.25
N TYR A 42 2.28 4.54 5.76
CA TYR A 42 3.46 5.19 6.33
C TYR A 42 3.09 6.00 7.57
N ARG A 43 4.00 6.11 8.56
CA ARG A 43 3.73 6.88 9.79
C ARG A 43 4.02 8.37 9.64
N SER A 44 5.09 8.74 8.95
CA SER A 44 5.43 10.15 8.70
C SER A 44 6.03 10.33 7.30
N PRO A 45 5.70 11.43 6.61
CA PRO A 45 6.15 11.67 5.24
C PRO A 45 7.66 11.81 5.14
N GLU A 46 8.33 12.34 6.18
CA GLU A 46 9.79 12.52 6.23
C GLU A 46 10.54 11.19 6.13
N ARG A 47 9.92 10.08 6.58
CA ARG A 47 10.50 8.74 6.51
C ARG A 47 10.04 7.95 5.28
N ALA A 48 9.14 8.50 4.48
CA ALA A 48 8.48 7.84 3.38
C ALA A 48 8.78 8.49 2.02
N ALA A 49 9.82 9.33 1.93
CA ALA A 49 10.16 10.07 0.70
C ALA A 49 10.18 9.17 -0.55
N ALA A 50 10.89 8.04 -0.50
CA ALA A 50 10.95 7.10 -1.62
C ALA A 50 9.60 6.47 -1.99
N LEU A 51 8.75 6.19 -1.00
CA LEU A 51 7.39 5.68 -1.23
C LEU A 51 6.50 6.76 -1.89
N LEU A 52 6.57 8.00 -1.40
CA LEU A 52 5.79 9.12 -1.92
C LEU A 52 6.26 9.55 -3.32
N GLU A 53 7.56 9.50 -3.60
CA GLU A 53 8.11 9.68 -4.95
C GLU A 53 7.61 8.61 -5.92
N LEU A 54 7.58 7.35 -5.49
CA LEU A 54 7.05 6.24 -6.29
C LEU A 54 5.56 6.43 -6.61
N ALA A 55 4.77 6.96 -5.66
CA ALA A 55 3.34 7.22 -5.87
C ALA A 55 3.07 8.25 -6.98
N ASN A 56 4.00 9.18 -7.23
CA ASN A 56 3.88 10.13 -8.35
C ASN A 56 4.03 9.46 -9.73
N GLN A 57 4.59 8.26 -9.78
CA GLN A 57 4.88 7.53 -11.01
C GLN A 57 3.94 6.33 -11.22
N ALA A 58 3.21 5.92 -10.19
CA ALA A 58 2.38 4.73 -10.20
C ALA A 58 0.94 5.05 -9.82
N GLU A 59 0.06 5.18 -10.82
CA GLU A 59 -1.37 5.46 -10.61
C GLU A 59 -2.08 4.39 -9.76
N ARG A 60 -1.54 3.16 -9.71
CA ARG A 60 -2.05 2.05 -8.89
C ARG A 60 -1.56 2.08 -7.44
N LEU A 61 -0.73 3.04 -7.04
CA LEU A 61 -0.17 3.15 -5.69
C LEU A 61 -0.89 4.24 -4.89
N HIS A 62 -1.53 3.83 -3.80
CA HIS A 62 -2.21 4.71 -2.86
C HIS A 62 -1.44 4.75 -1.54
N CYS A 63 -0.89 5.91 -1.18
CA CYS A 63 -0.14 6.07 0.06
C CYS A 63 -1.02 6.66 1.17
N LEU A 64 -1.14 5.95 2.29
CA LEU A 64 -2.02 6.32 3.40
C LEU A 64 -1.19 6.61 4.66
N PRO A 65 -1.28 7.81 5.26
CA PRO A 65 -0.68 8.06 6.56
C PRO A 65 -1.42 7.24 7.63
N MET A 66 -0.68 6.47 8.43
CA MET A 66 -1.25 5.64 9.49
C MET A 66 -0.21 5.35 10.57
N ASP A 67 -0.54 5.74 11.80
CA ASP A 67 0.13 5.23 12.99
C ASP A 67 -0.60 3.99 13.53
N LEU A 68 0.11 2.87 13.62
CA LEU A 68 -0.47 1.59 14.07
C LEU A 68 -0.67 1.53 15.58
N THR A 69 -0.15 2.49 16.34
CA THR A 69 -0.47 2.62 17.76
C THR A 69 -1.76 3.41 18.02
N ASP A 70 -2.37 3.97 16.98
CA ASP A 70 -3.61 4.74 17.04
C ASP A 70 -4.74 3.99 16.31
N GLU A 71 -5.63 3.36 17.08
CA GLU A 71 -6.75 2.58 16.54
C GLU A 71 -7.71 3.42 15.67
N ALA A 72 -7.87 4.72 15.95
CA ALA A 72 -8.74 5.58 15.16
C ALA A 72 -8.16 5.84 13.77
N GLN A 73 -6.84 5.94 13.65
CA GLN A 73 -6.16 6.04 12.35
C GLN A 73 -6.26 4.75 11.56
N ILE A 74 -6.15 3.59 12.21
CA ILE A 74 -6.37 2.28 11.55
C ILE A 74 -7.79 2.22 10.98
N ALA A 75 -8.81 2.53 11.79
CA ALA A 75 -10.21 2.51 11.36
C ALA A 75 -10.46 3.47 10.18
N THR A 76 -9.91 4.69 10.25
CA THR A 76 -10.03 5.70 9.19
C THR A 76 -9.37 5.23 7.89
N GLY A 77 -8.15 4.69 7.96
CA GLY A 77 -7.45 4.20 6.77
C GLY A 77 -8.13 2.99 6.15
N LEU A 78 -8.69 2.08 6.94
CA LEU A 78 -9.49 0.96 6.41
C LEU A 78 -10.75 1.44 5.68
N ALA A 79 -11.42 2.47 6.19
CA ALA A 79 -12.58 3.07 5.52
C ALA A 79 -12.17 3.73 4.18
N GLN A 80 -11.00 4.37 4.12
CA GLN A 80 -10.44 4.92 2.88
C GLN A 80 -10.15 3.82 1.85
N ILE A 81 -9.53 2.72 2.28
CA ILE A 81 -9.25 1.57 1.41
C ILE A 81 -10.55 0.98 0.87
N GLN A 82 -11.54 0.74 1.73
CA GLN A 82 -12.85 0.21 1.32
C GLN A 82 -13.55 1.11 0.28
N SER A 83 -13.42 2.42 0.43
CA SER A 83 -14.04 3.38 -0.51
C SER A 83 -13.32 3.43 -1.86
N ALA A 84 -12.00 3.28 -1.88
CA ALA A 84 -11.18 3.26 -3.09
C ALA A 84 -11.18 1.90 -3.81
N ALA A 85 -11.57 0.84 -3.10
CA ALA A 85 -11.61 -0.53 -3.60
C ALA A 85 -12.86 -0.88 -4.41
N ASN A 86 -13.90 -0.04 -4.35
CA ASN A 86 -15.22 -0.26 -4.98
C ASN A 86 -15.32 0.34 -6.39
#